data_AF-A0A7Y3FTK4-F1
#
_entry.id   AF-A0A7Y3FTK4-F1
#
_cell.length_a   1.000
_cell.length_b   1.000
_cell.length_c   1.000
_cell.angle_alpha   90.00
_cell.angle_beta   90.00
_cell.angle_gamma   90.00
#
_symmetry.space_group_name_H-M   'P 1'
#
loop_
_entity.id
_entity.type
_entity.pdbx_description
1 polymer ?
#
loop_
_entity_poly.entity_id
_entity_poly.type
_entity_poly.pdbx_seq_one_letter_code
_entity_poly.pdbx_strand_id
1 'polypeptide(L)'
;MLRFFRKLRQKLLTDNKFSKYLLYAVGEILLVVIGILIALQVNNWNERRIQFNRYEFGIEKIHKRLHASSLYWKTYQDRAQYQIAIIDSLLDVPDSIPPNRIVGNLLALDDLIRDWYVDADLYLDYLNFFPTDSLQFEIYESLNRYFKGSYQELEALYTFKEEESYTRLLRNLNMPICDLDAGQSFKNFIRECSNTKFSIDQIRDLKELISTKDFRAKLQIQRTRCRNLISMVSTPENPVLETIEDSFDNLNRHFNYIEIVGSGTELGSWDNGIKMTPFNKEYSIWQDTVILRDGAIKFRVDKNWNFNWGIGELDQDKLVFGGPNIPVKAGTFLLTINLDEQNYKLKPIP
;
A
#
# COMPACT_ATOMS: atom_id res chain seq x y z
N MET A 1 34.28 39.72 27.17
CA MET A 1 33.69 41.06 27.35
C MET A 1 34.40 42.06 26.46
N LEU A 2 33.64 42.85 25.70
CA LEU A 2 34.17 43.90 24.82
C LEU A 2 35.14 44.82 25.59
N ARG A 3 36.33 45.08 25.03
CA ARG A 3 37.44 45.86 25.66
C ARG A 3 37.00 47.25 26.15
N PHE A 4 35.94 47.78 25.56
CA PHE A 4 35.30 49.06 25.90
C PHE A 4 34.70 49.08 27.32
N PHE A 5 33.89 48.09 27.68
CA PHE A 5 33.25 48.00 29.01
C PHE A 5 34.25 47.72 30.14
N ARG A 6 35.40 47.11 29.81
CA ARG A 6 36.49 46.89 30.77
C ARG A 6 37.14 48.22 31.19
N LYS A 7 37.40 49.12 30.23
CA LYS A 7 38.00 50.44 30.50
C LYS A 7 37.06 51.35 31.29
N LEU A 8 35.75 51.31 31.00
CA LEU A 8 34.75 52.12 31.71
C LEU A 8 34.64 51.73 33.20
N ARG A 9 34.65 50.42 33.49
CA ARG A 9 34.62 49.88 34.86
C ARG A 9 35.85 50.26 35.69
N GLN A 10 37.04 50.13 35.10
CA GLN A 10 38.29 50.51 35.78
C GLN A 10 38.30 51.99 36.18
N LYS A 11 37.72 52.87 35.34
CA LYS A 11 37.62 54.32 35.59
C LYS A 11 36.60 54.69 36.68
N LEU A 12 35.53 53.91 36.85
CA LEU A 12 34.49 54.15 37.86
C LEU A 12 34.86 53.62 39.26
N LEU A 13 35.71 52.59 39.32
CA LEU A 13 36.27 52.07 40.58
C LEU A 13 37.32 53.01 41.20
N THR A 14 38.05 53.75 40.38
CA THR A 14 39.08 54.71 40.84
C THR A 14 38.49 56.00 41.44
N ASP A 15 37.21 56.27 41.16
CA ASP A 15 36.51 57.52 41.49
C ASP A 15 35.64 57.44 42.77
N ASN A 16 35.78 56.41 43.62
CA ASN A 16 34.91 56.13 44.79
C ASN A 16 33.40 55.97 44.46
N LYS A 17 33.04 55.69 43.20
CA LYS A 17 31.65 55.55 42.71
C LYS A 17 31.20 54.08 42.65
N PHE A 18 31.34 53.36 43.76
CA PHE A 18 31.03 51.92 43.85
C PHE A 18 29.61 51.57 43.37
N SER A 19 28.60 52.36 43.77
CA SER A 19 27.20 52.14 43.36
C SER A 19 27.00 52.24 41.84
N LYS A 20 27.74 53.13 41.15
CA LYS A 20 27.68 53.22 39.68
C LYS A 20 28.36 52.01 39.04
N TYR A 21 29.53 51.61 39.55
CA TYR A 21 30.21 50.40 39.09
C TYR A 21 29.31 49.15 39.21
N LEU A 22 28.65 48.96 40.35
CA LEU A 22 27.74 47.85 40.58
C LEU A 22 26.57 47.86 39.59
N LEU A 23 25.95 49.02 39.36
CA LEU A 23 24.85 49.16 38.39
C LEU A 23 25.27 48.78 36.96
N TYR A 24 26.47 49.22 36.53
CA TYR A 24 27.00 48.88 35.20
C TYR A 24 27.35 47.39 35.07
N ALA A 25 27.94 46.78 36.12
CA ALA A 25 28.27 45.37 36.11
C ALA A 25 27.01 44.49 36.08
N VAL A 26 25.98 44.84 36.85
CA VAL A 26 24.67 44.17 36.82
C VAL A 26 24.02 44.33 35.44
N GLY A 27 24.07 45.53 34.85
CA GLY A 27 23.58 45.76 33.50
C GLY A 27 24.26 44.89 32.43
N GLU A 28 25.58 44.72 32.50
CA GLU A 28 26.33 43.85 31.57
C GLU A 28 25.94 42.37 31.74
N ILE A 29 25.75 41.90 32.99
CA ILE A 29 25.29 40.54 33.25
C ILE A 29 23.88 40.35 32.71
N LEU A 30 22.95 41.28 32.98
CA LEU A 30 21.58 41.20 32.48
C LEU A 30 21.52 41.18 30.94
N LEU A 31 22.33 42.00 30.26
CA LEU A 31 22.42 41.99 28.80
C LEU A 31 22.92 40.65 28.25
N VAL A 32 23.96 40.07 28.87
CA VAL A 32 24.47 38.75 28.49
C VAL A 32 23.43 37.66 28.75
N VAL A 33 22.75 37.70 29.90
CA VAL A 33 21.68 36.76 30.25
C VAL A 33 20.53 36.84 29.25
N ILE A 34 20.06 38.04 28.90
CA ILE A 34 19.03 38.23 27.86
C ILE A 34 19.51 37.65 26.52
N GLY A 35 20.76 37.89 26.13
CA GLY A 35 21.33 37.34 24.90
C GLY A 35 21.33 35.80 24.88
N ILE A 36 21.69 35.16 26.00
CA ILE A 36 21.67 33.70 26.15
C ILE A 36 20.23 33.17 26.10
N LEU A 37 19.29 33.82 26.78
CA LEU A 37 17.88 33.42 26.78
C LEU A 37 17.27 33.51 25.39
N ILE A 38 17.55 34.58 24.64
CA ILE A 38 17.12 34.72 23.24
C ILE A 38 17.73 33.60 22.38
N ALA A 39 19.03 33.34 22.51
CA ALA A 39 19.70 32.28 21.76
C ALA A 39 19.08 30.90 22.04
N LEU A 40 18.82 30.59 23.32
CA LEU A 40 18.13 29.37 23.73
C LEU A 40 16.70 29.31 23.17
N GLN A 41 15.95 30.42 23.22
CA GLN A 41 14.59 30.46 22.72
C GLN A 41 14.53 30.25 21.20
N VAL A 42 15.44 30.87 20.45
CA VAL A 42 15.58 30.67 18.99
C VAL A 42 15.94 29.22 18.66
N ASN A 43 16.88 28.62 19.41
CA ASN A 43 17.25 27.22 19.22
C ASN A 43 16.05 26.29 19.47
N ASN A 44 15.36 26.47 20.61
CA ASN A 44 14.19 25.67 20.96
C ASN A 44 13.04 25.83 19.96
N TRP A 45 12.85 27.04 19.42
CA TRP A 45 11.84 27.29 18.37
C TRP A 45 12.21 26.57 17.07
N ASN A 46 13.47 26.61 16.67
CA ASN A 46 13.95 25.90 15.48
C ASN A 46 13.81 24.38 15.63
N GLU A 47 14.18 23.80 16.78
CA GLU A 47 14.00 22.39 17.08
C GLU A 47 12.53 21.97 17.01
N ARG A 48 11.64 22.75 17.64
CA ARG A 48 10.18 22.52 17.61
C ARG A 48 9.63 22.55 16.18
N ARG A 49 10.06 23.52 15.37
CA ARG A 49 9.67 23.62 13.95
C ARG A 49 10.11 22.39 13.15
N ILE A 50 11.35 21.93 13.35
CA ILE A 50 11.88 20.74 12.66
C ILE A 50 11.10 19.50 13.06
N GLN A 51 10.78 19.34 14.34
CA GLN A 51 9.98 18.24 14.84
C GLN A 51 8.55 18.27 14.27
N PHE A 52 7.90 19.43 14.25
CA PHE A 52 6.58 19.60 13.65
C PHE A 52 6.57 19.23 12.16
N ASN A 53 7.54 19.70 11.37
CA ASN A 53 7.64 19.34 9.96
C ASN A 53 7.85 17.82 9.73
N ARG A 54 8.59 17.15 10.63
CA ARG A 54 8.75 15.69 10.58
C ARG A 54 7.46 14.97 10.90
N TYR A 55 6.71 15.47 11.89
CA TYR A 55 5.42 14.92 12.28
C TYR A 55 4.39 15.05 11.15
N GLU A 56 4.24 16.24 10.56
CA GLU A 56 3.39 16.48 9.37
C GLU A 56 3.73 15.53 8.23
N PHE A 57 5.02 15.38 7.91
CA PHE A 57 5.47 14.43 6.90
C PHE A 57 5.08 12.98 7.25
N GLY A 58 5.22 12.57 8.50
CA GLY A 58 4.78 11.26 8.98
C GLY A 58 3.27 11.05 8.80
N ILE A 59 2.46 12.05 9.17
CA ILE A 59 1.01 12.05 8.99
C ILE A 59 0.63 11.93 7.51
N GLU A 60 1.27 12.67 6.60
CA GLU A 60 1.02 12.54 5.16
C GLU A 60 1.31 11.13 4.64
N LYS A 61 2.38 10.48 5.12
CA LYS A 61 2.71 9.11 4.72
C LYS A 61 1.68 8.11 5.21
N ILE A 62 1.22 8.28 6.45
CA ILE A 62 0.21 7.43 7.06
C ILE A 62 -1.14 7.62 6.41
N HIS A 63 -1.58 8.86 6.18
CA HIS A 63 -2.81 9.19 5.46
C HIS A 63 -2.87 8.47 4.11
N LYS A 64 -1.82 8.62 3.29
CA LYS A 64 -1.70 7.93 2.00
C LYS A 64 -1.77 6.40 2.14
N ARG A 65 -1.18 5.84 3.19
CA ARG A 65 -1.20 4.38 3.43
C ARG A 65 -2.57 3.88 3.88
N LEU A 66 -3.24 4.59 4.79
CA LEU A 66 -4.60 4.26 5.22
C LEU A 66 -5.56 4.33 4.03
N HIS A 67 -5.41 5.32 3.17
CA HIS A 67 -6.15 5.41 1.91
C HIS A 67 -5.81 4.25 0.95
N ALA A 68 -4.55 3.84 0.83
CA ALA A 68 -4.18 2.67 0.04
C ALA A 68 -4.80 1.37 0.61
N SER A 69 -4.81 1.23 1.94
CA SER A 69 -5.38 0.07 2.65
C SER A 69 -6.86 -0.10 2.33
N SER A 70 -7.64 1.00 2.34
CA SER A 70 -9.07 0.94 1.97
C SER A 70 -9.28 0.50 0.52
N LEU A 71 -8.37 0.87 -0.38
CA LEU A 71 -8.40 0.44 -1.78
C LEU A 71 -8.01 -1.02 -1.98
N TYR A 72 -7.02 -1.53 -1.24
CA TYR A 72 -6.62 -2.95 -1.30
C TYR A 72 -7.76 -3.90 -0.90
N TRP A 73 -8.68 -3.44 -0.05
CA TRP A 73 -9.84 -4.25 0.31
C TRP A 73 -10.68 -4.65 -0.90
N LYS A 74 -10.91 -3.71 -1.83
CA LYS A 74 -11.66 -3.98 -3.07
C LYS A 74 -10.97 -5.05 -3.91
N THR A 75 -9.65 -5.12 -3.86
CA THR A 75 -8.83 -6.12 -4.54
C THR A 75 -8.99 -7.49 -3.93
N TYR A 76 -8.98 -7.58 -2.60
CA TYR A 76 -9.26 -8.84 -1.91
C TYR A 76 -10.68 -9.33 -2.19
N GLN A 77 -11.66 -8.42 -2.26
CA GLN A 77 -13.03 -8.75 -2.65
C GLN A 77 -13.11 -9.29 -4.09
N ASP A 78 -12.45 -8.65 -5.05
CA ASP A 78 -12.38 -9.09 -6.45
C ASP A 78 -11.77 -10.50 -6.56
N ARG A 79 -10.68 -10.75 -5.84
CA ARG A 79 -10.02 -12.07 -5.76
C ARG A 79 -10.91 -13.12 -5.08
N ALA A 80 -11.58 -12.77 -3.99
CA ALA A 80 -12.52 -13.64 -3.30
C ALA A 80 -13.68 -14.06 -4.22
N GLN A 81 -14.21 -13.13 -5.01
CA GLN A 81 -15.24 -13.43 -6.00
C GLN A 81 -14.73 -14.38 -7.08
N TYR A 82 -13.51 -14.19 -7.58
CA TYR A 82 -12.89 -15.12 -8.53
C TYR A 82 -12.70 -16.52 -7.92
N GLN A 83 -12.20 -16.61 -6.68
CA GLN A 83 -12.06 -17.89 -5.99
C GLN A 83 -13.40 -18.58 -5.75
N ILE A 84 -14.48 -17.85 -5.43
CA ILE A 84 -15.83 -18.42 -5.35
C ILE A 84 -16.24 -19.01 -6.70
N ALA A 85 -15.97 -18.33 -7.82
CA ALA A 85 -16.28 -18.87 -9.14
C ALA A 85 -15.49 -20.16 -9.45
N ILE A 86 -14.23 -20.24 -9.03
CA ILE A 86 -13.44 -21.48 -9.10
C ILE A 86 -14.10 -22.59 -8.26
N ILE A 87 -14.42 -22.28 -7.00
CA ILE A 87 -14.98 -23.25 -6.05
C ILE A 87 -16.34 -23.76 -6.53
N ASP A 88 -17.20 -22.88 -7.02
CA ASP A 88 -18.53 -23.24 -7.53
C ASP A 88 -18.38 -24.16 -8.75
N SER A 89 -17.42 -23.90 -9.63
CA SER A 89 -17.09 -24.81 -10.75
C SER A 89 -16.65 -26.20 -10.25
N LEU A 90 -15.75 -26.25 -9.26
CA LEU A 90 -15.24 -27.52 -8.69
C LEU A 90 -16.33 -28.30 -7.93
N LEU A 91 -17.29 -27.62 -7.32
CA LEU A 91 -18.36 -28.25 -6.57
C LEU A 91 -19.52 -28.69 -7.48
N ASP A 92 -19.92 -27.85 -8.43
CA ASP A 92 -21.19 -28.02 -9.16
C ASP A 92 -21.00 -28.76 -10.48
N VAL A 93 -19.86 -28.58 -11.16
CA VAL A 93 -19.58 -29.18 -12.48
C VAL A 93 -18.14 -29.73 -12.61
N PRO A 94 -17.63 -30.53 -11.65
CA PRO A 94 -16.24 -31.00 -11.65
C PRO A 94 -15.85 -31.77 -12.92
N ASP A 95 -16.76 -32.55 -13.50
CA ASP A 95 -16.50 -33.33 -14.71
C ASP A 95 -16.32 -32.48 -15.97
N SER A 96 -16.77 -31.23 -15.94
CA SER A 96 -16.60 -30.28 -17.06
C SER A 96 -15.24 -29.58 -17.02
N ILE A 97 -14.44 -29.79 -15.96
CA ILE A 97 -13.14 -29.16 -15.79
C ILE A 97 -12.06 -30.11 -16.30
N PRO A 98 -11.24 -29.70 -17.29
CA PRO A 98 -10.09 -30.49 -17.70
C PRO A 98 -9.14 -30.73 -16.50
N PRO A 99 -8.62 -31.96 -16.29
CA PRO A 99 -7.79 -32.29 -15.13
C PRO A 99 -6.60 -31.36 -14.91
N ASN A 100 -5.97 -30.94 -16.00
CA ASN A 100 -4.87 -29.98 -16.01
C ASN A 100 -5.27 -28.57 -15.52
N ARG A 101 -6.53 -28.18 -15.65
CA ARG A 101 -7.05 -26.93 -15.08
C ARG A 101 -7.31 -27.03 -13.58
N ILE A 102 -7.63 -28.23 -13.06
CA ILE A 102 -7.96 -28.42 -11.65
C ILE A 102 -6.76 -28.06 -10.76
N VAL A 103 -5.54 -28.44 -11.13
CA VAL A 103 -4.33 -28.07 -10.36
C VAL A 103 -4.17 -26.56 -10.26
N GLY A 104 -4.21 -25.84 -11.38
CA GLY A 104 -4.13 -24.37 -11.37
C GLY A 104 -5.26 -23.72 -10.57
N ASN A 105 -6.49 -24.25 -10.68
CA ASN A 105 -7.63 -23.79 -9.89
C ASN A 105 -7.36 -23.91 -8.39
N LEU A 106 -6.88 -25.07 -7.93
CA LEU A 106 -6.61 -25.32 -6.51
C LEU A 106 -5.44 -24.49 -5.99
N LEU A 107 -4.37 -24.32 -6.77
CA LEU A 107 -3.25 -23.46 -6.39
C LEU A 107 -3.68 -21.99 -6.29
N ALA A 108 -4.59 -21.53 -7.16
CA ALA A 108 -5.14 -20.17 -7.06
C ALA A 108 -5.96 -19.94 -5.78
N LEU A 109 -6.48 -21.00 -5.14
CA LEU A 109 -7.22 -20.89 -3.87
C LEU A 109 -6.30 -20.62 -2.66
N ASP A 110 -5.00 -20.92 -2.77
CA ASP A 110 -4.03 -20.63 -1.70
C ASP A 110 -3.68 -19.12 -1.63
N ASP A 111 -3.86 -18.36 -2.72
CA ASP A 111 -3.36 -16.97 -2.82
C ASP A 111 -4.48 -15.91 -2.68
N LEU A 112 -5.37 -16.05 -1.69
CA LEU A 112 -6.49 -15.11 -1.51
C LEU A 112 -6.00 -13.70 -1.14
N ILE A 113 -5.11 -13.63 -0.16
CA ILE A 113 -4.48 -12.40 0.32
C ILE A 113 -2.99 -12.52 0.00
N ARG A 114 -2.51 -11.57 -0.79
CA ARG A 114 -1.08 -11.42 -1.05
C ARG A 114 -0.52 -10.56 0.09
N ASP A 115 0.69 -10.83 0.57
CA ASP A 115 1.34 -10.09 1.65
C ASP A 115 1.64 -8.63 1.25
N TRP A 116 0.62 -7.77 1.17
CA TRP A 116 0.79 -6.32 1.06
C TRP A 116 0.90 -5.76 2.47
N TYR A 117 1.99 -6.20 3.08
CA TYR A 117 2.44 -5.94 4.44
C TYR A 117 2.13 -4.50 4.87
N VAL A 118 1.25 -4.36 5.85
CA VAL A 118 1.14 -3.14 6.64
C VAL A 118 2.10 -3.33 7.81
N ASP A 119 3.38 -3.04 7.58
CA ASP A 119 4.36 -3.03 8.66
C ASP A 119 4.06 -1.86 9.60
N ALA A 120 3.15 -2.07 10.54
CA ALA A 120 2.74 -1.05 11.50
C ALA A 120 3.96 -0.41 12.18
N ASP A 121 4.99 -1.21 12.45
CA ASP A 121 6.22 -0.80 13.13
C ASP A 121 7.07 0.10 12.23
N LEU A 122 7.26 -0.24 10.94
CA LEU A 122 7.96 0.62 9.99
C LEU A 122 7.29 2.00 9.85
N TYR A 123 5.97 2.09 10.01
CA TYR A 123 5.24 3.34 9.82
C TYR A 123 5.12 4.19 11.09
N LEU A 124 4.95 3.57 12.25
CA LEU A 124 4.98 4.28 13.54
C LEU A 124 6.38 4.85 13.81
N ASP A 125 7.44 4.24 13.29
CA ASP A 125 8.81 4.79 13.34
C ASP A 125 8.96 6.13 12.59
N TYR A 126 8.13 6.40 11.57
CA TYR A 126 8.10 7.72 10.93
C TYR A 126 7.38 8.78 11.78
N LEU A 127 6.52 8.36 12.72
CA LEU A 127 5.72 9.25 13.55
C LEU A 127 6.52 9.74 14.77
N ASN A 128 7.46 10.65 14.55
CA ASN A 128 8.15 11.35 15.64
C ASN A 128 7.22 12.41 16.25
N PHE A 129 6.32 12.00 17.14
CA PHE A 129 5.32 12.85 17.77
C PHE A 129 5.76 13.40 19.13
N PHE A 130 5.07 14.44 19.61
CA PHE A 130 5.21 14.96 20.96
C PHE A 130 4.24 14.26 21.91
N PRO A 131 4.71 13.43 22.88
CA PRO A 131 3.80 12.76 23.81
C PRO A 131 3.02 13.72 24.71
N THR A 132 3.50 14.95 24.84
CA THR A 132 2.82 16.03 25.58
C THR A 132 1.78 16.77 24.76
N ASP A 133 1.71 16.54 23.46
CA ASP A 133 0.65 17.03 22.60
C ASP A 133 -0.49 16.01 22.57
N SER A 134 -1.65 16.40 23.11
CA SER A 134 -2.79 15.50 23.29
C SER A 134 -3.34 14.96 21.97
N LEU A 135 -3.37 15.79 20.93
CA LEU A 135 -3.88 15.40 19.61
C LEU A 135 -2.93 14.38 18.97
N GLN A 136 -1.63 14.65 19.02
CA GLN A 136 -0.66 13.73 18.40
C GLN A 136 -0.61 12.38 19.12
N PHE A 137 -0.74 12.38 20.44
CA PHE A 137 -0.84 11.17 21.24
C PHE A 137 -2.12 10.38 20.92
N GLU A 138 -3.27 11.05 20.76
CA GLU A 138 -4.53 10.42 20.37
C GLU A 138 -4.46 9.78 18.99
N ILE A 139 -3.86 10.46 18.00
CA ILE A 139 -3.63 9.91 16.67
C ILE A 139 -2.74 8.68 16.74
N TYR A 140 -1.61 8.75 17.46
CA TYR A 140 -0.70 7.62 17.63
C TYR A 140 -1.40 6.40 18.24
N GLU A 141 -2.13 6.59 19.34
CA GLU A 141 -2.86 5.52 20.02
C GLU A 141 -3.94 4.92 19.12
N SER A 142 -4.61 5.74 18.32
CA SER A 142 -5.63 5.29 17.38
C SER A 142 -5.03 4.52 16.21
N LEU A 143 -3.88 4.94 15.67
CA LEU A 143 -3.12 4.19 14.67
C LEU A 143 -2.67 2.84 15.20
N ASN A 144 -2.11 2.81 16.42
CA ASN A 144 -1.67 1.60 17.10
C ASN A 144 -2.83 0.60 17.27
N ARG A 145 -4.03 1.08 17.65
CA ARG A 145 -5.25 0.26 17.71
C ARG A 145 -5.70 -0.22 16.33
N TYR A 146 -5.74 0.67 15.34
CA TYR A 146 -6.15 0.34 13.97
C TYR A 146 -5.27 -0.78 13.40
N PHE A 147 -3.95 -0.59 13.44
CA PHE A 147 -3.02 -1.57 12.88
C PHE A 147 -3.04 -2.89 13.65
N LYS A 148 -3.14 -2.89 14.99
CA LYS A 148 -3.23 -4.14 15.76
C LYS A 148 -4.55 -4.87 15.53
N GLY A 149 -5.68 -4.17 15.57
CA GLY A 149 -7.02 -4.77 15.48
C GLY A 149 -7.34 -5.27 14.07
N SER A 150 -7.22 -4.39 13.06
CA SER A 150 -7.56 -4.75 11.68
C SER A 150 -6.66 -5.84 11.12
N TYR A 151 -5.38 -5.87 11.50
CA TYR A 151 -4.47 -6.92 11.04
C TYR A 151 -4.79 -8.26 11.69
N GLN A 152 -5.00 -8.33 13.00
CA GLN A 152 -5.29 -9.59 13.70
C GLN A 152 -6.58 -10.24 13.22
N GLU A 153 -7.62 -9.44 12.92
CA GLU A 153 -8.87 -9.96 12.37
C GLU A 153 -8.69 -10.54 10.95
N LEU A 154 -7.91 -9.86 10.10
CA LEU A 154 -7.61 -10.37 8.76
C LEU A 154 -6.71 -11.59 8.79
N GLU A 155 -5.64 -11.56 9.57
CA GLU A 155 -4.74 -12.69 9.77
C GLU A 155 -5.50 -13.90 10.32
N ALA A 156 -6.39 -13.72 11.29
CA ALA A 156 -7.20 -14.81 11.85
C ALA A 156 -8.18 -15.43 10.83
N LEU A 157 -8.68 -14.65 9.87
CA LEU A 157 -9.58 -15.13 8.83
C LEU A 157 -8.85 -15.89 7.71
N TYR A 158 -7.58 -15.58 7.45
CA TYR A 158 -6.92 -15.95 6.19
C TYR A 158 -5.52 -16.57 6.33
N THR A 159 -4.94 -16.63 7.53
CA THR A 159 -3.75 -17.46 7.76
C THR A 159 -4.14 -18.92 7.61
N PHE A 160 -3.96 -19.42 6.38
CA PHE A 160 -3.97 -20.84 6.11
C PHE A 160 -2.91 -21.47 7.02
N LYS A 161 -3.35 -22.33 7.95
CA LYS A 161 -2.42 -23.29 8.54
C LYS A 161 -1.77 -24.02 7.37
N GLU A 162 -0.46 -24.23 7.39
CA GLU A 162 0.26 -24.90 6.30
C GLU A 162 -0.37 -26.26 5.92
N GLU A 163 -0.98 -26.92 6.90
CA GLU A 163 -1.75 -28.18 6.77
C GLU A 163 -3.03 -28.04 5.92
N GLU A 164 -3.56 -26.83 5.79
CA GLU A 164 -4.73 -26.49 4.99
C GLU A 164 -4.37 -26.06 3.55
N SER A 165 -3.10 -25.96 3.16
CA SER A 165 -2.71 -25.54 1.81
C SER A 165 -3.07 -26.58 0.75
N TYR A 166 -3.65 -26.12 -0.36
CA TYR A 166 -3.87 -26.94 -1.55
C TYR A 166 -2.55 -27.33 -2.22
N THR A 167 -1.53 -26.45 -2.19
CA THR A 167 -0.17 -26.75 -2.64
C THR A 167 0.41 -27.96 -1.93
N ARG A 168 0.30 -28.01 -0.59
CA ARG A 168 0.78 -29.15 0.20
C ARG A 168 0.02 -30.44 -0.13
N LEU A 169 -1.31 -30.35 -0.25
CA LEU A 169 -2.15 -31.49 -0.65
C LEU A 169 -1.74 -32.05 -2.01
N LEU A 170 -1.53 -31.19 -3.00
CA LEU A 170 -1.12 -31.58 -4.35
C LEU A 170 0.28 -32.20 -4.37
N ARG A 171 1.22 -31.68 -3.57
CA ARG A 171 2.55 -32.29 -3.38
C ARG A 171 2.45 -33.71 -2.82
N ASN A 172 1.58 -33.95 -1.84
CA ASN A 172 1.38 -35.29 -1.27
C ASN A 172 0.82 -36.30 -2.30
N LEU A 173 0.10 -35.83 -3.31
CA LEU A 173 -0.40 -36.63 -4.42
C LEU A 173 0.58 -36.73 -5.60
N ASN A 174 1.83 -36.27 -5.43
CA ASN A 174 2.84 -36.19 -6.50
C ASN A 174 2.31 -35.46 -7.76
N MET A 175 1.50 -34.42 -7.56
CA MET A 175 1.04 -33.57 -8.64
C MET A 175 2.12 -32.54 -8.99
N PRO A 176 2.36 -32.26 -10.28
CA PRO A 176 3.19 -31.13 -10.68
C PRO A 176 2.56 -29.82 -10.18
N ILE A 177 3.40 -28.94 -9.62
CA ILE A 177 3.00 -27.64 -9.08
C ILE A 177 3.50 -26.53 -10.01
N CYS A 178 2.70 -25.48 -10.15
CA CYS A 178 3.04 -24.27 -10.89
C CYS A 178 3.15 -23.12 -9.91
N ASP A 179 4.16 -22.28 -10.06
CA ASP A 179 4.32 -21.09 -9.21
C ASP A 179 3.55 -19.91 -9.80
N LEU A 180 2.88 -19.15 -8.93
CA LEU A 180 2.14 -17.94 -9.32
C LEU A 180 3.09 -16.75 -9.29
N ASP A 181 3.34 -16.15 -10.45
CA ASP A 181 4.29 -15.05 -10.57
C ASP A 181 3.79 -13.74 -9.94
N ALA A 182 4.75 -12.90 -9.52
CA ALA A 182 4.49 -11.53 -9.09
C ALA A 182 3.66 -10.76 -10.13
N GLY A 183 2.49 -10.25 -9.71
CA GLY A 183 1.56 -9.54 -10.59
C GLY A 183 0.79 -10.40 -11.60
N GLN A 184 0.93 -11.72 -11.63
CA GLN A 184 0.13 -12.56 -12.54
C GLN A 184 -1.34 -12.67 -12.09
N SER A 185 -2.28 -12.66 -13.04
CA SER A 185 -3.71 -12.89 -12.76
C SER A 185 -3.99 -14.37 -12.60
N PHE A 186 -5.00 -14.72 -11.81
CA PHE A 186 -5.41 -16.12 -11.65
C PHE A 186 -5.80 -16.74 -12.99
N LYS A 187 -6.48 -16.00 -13.86
CA LYS A 187 -6.84 -16.49 -15.19
C LYS A 187 -5.64 -16.89 -16.03
N ASN A 188 -4.60 -16.05 -16.07
CA ASN A 188 -3.39 -16.33 -16.83
C ASN A 188 -2.58 -17.46 -16.18
N PHE A 189 -2.44 -17.44 -14.86
CA PHE A 189 -1.79 -18.49 -14.08
C PHE A 189 -2.42 -19.86 -14.33
N ILE A 190 -3.76 -19.97 -14.19
CA ILE A 190 -4.49 -21.22 -14.44
C ILE A 190 -4.26 -21.69 -15.87
N ARG A 191 -4.33 -20.78 -16.86
CA ARG A 191 -4.08 -21.12 -18.27
C ARG A 191 -2.68 -21.68 -18.49
N GLU A 192 -1.66 -21.04 -17.92
CA GLU A 192 -0.26 -21.48 -18.06
C GLU A 192 -0.04 -22.82 -17.36
N CYS A 193 -0.55 -22.98 -16.14
CA CYS A 193 -0.45 -24.22 -15.39
C CYS A 193 -1.14 -25.39 -16.10
N SER A 194 -2.19 -25.10 -16.88
CA SER A 194 -2.92 -26.09 -17.68
C SER A 194 -2.08 -26.70 -18.82
N ASN A 195 -0.92 -26.14 -19.18
CA ASN A 195 -0.06 -26.74 -20.19
C ASN A 195 0.69 -27.98 -19.67
N THR A 196 0.63 -28.23 -18.35
CA THR A 196 1.25 -29.38 -17.70
C THR A 196 0.56 -30.68 -18.10
N LYS A 197 1.38 -31.70 -18.46
CA LYS A 197 0.89 -33.05 -18.79
C LYS A 197 0.80 -33.90 -17.52
N PHE A 198 -0.27 -34.69 -17.42
CA PHE A 198 -0.52 -35.60 -16.30
C PHE A 198 -0.55 -37.05 -16.76
N SER A 199 -0.10 -37.96 -15.91
CA SER A 199 -0.31 -39.40 -16.11
C SER A 199 -1.78 -39.77 -15.90
N ILE A 200 -2.19 -40.95 -16.38
CA ILE A 200 -3.54 -41.47 -16.16
C ILE A 200 -3.83 -41.63 -14.66
N ASP A 201 -2.84 -42.09 -13.89
CA ASP A 201 -2.96 -42.23 -12.44
C ASP A 201 -3.17 -40.88 -11.75
N GLN A 202 -2.40 -39.84 -12.10
CA GLN A 202 -2.61 -38.50 -11.57
C GLN A 202 -4.00 -37.94 -11.90
N ILE A 203 -4.50 -38.17 -13.13
CA ILE A 203 -5.85 -37.75 -13.49
C ILE A 203 -6.90 -38.47 -12.64
N ARG A 204 -6.74 -39.78 -12.41
CA ARG A 204 -7.63 -40.57 -11.55
C ARG A 204 -7.61 -40.05 -10.12
N ASP A 205 -6.42 -39.90 -9.54
CA ASP A 205 -6.24 -39.50 -8.14
C ASP A 205 -6.80 -38.09 -7.90
N LEU A 206 -6.66 -37.18 -8.87
CA LEU A 206 -7.24 -35.84 -8.80
C LEU A 206 -8.77 -35.86 -8.86
N LYS A 207 -9.35 -36.68 -9.74
CA LYS A 207 -10.81 -36.85 -9.83
C LYS A 207 -11.40 -37.48 -8.57
N GLU A 208 -10.70 -38.47 -8.00
CA GLU A 208 -11.08 -39.09 -6.74
C GLU A 208 -11.04 -38.05 -5.61
N LEU A 209 -9.93 -37.30 -5.49
CA LEU A 209 -9.77 -36.25 -4.49
C LEU A 209 -10.95 -35.26 -4.50
N ILE A 210 -11.24 -34.66 -5.65
CA ILE A 210 -12.29 -33.61 -5.76
C ILE A 210 -13.70 -34.15 -5.51
N SER A 211 -13.89 -35.47 -5.61
CA SER A 211 -15.16 -36.14 -5.35
C SER A 211 -15.35 -36.50 -3.87
N THR A 212 -14.28 -36.52 -3.08
CA THR A 212 -14.37 -36.89 -1.65
C THR A 212 -15.20 -35.88 -0.85
N LYS A 213 -15.95 -36.38 0.13
CA LYS A 213 -16.76 -35.55 1.03
C LYS A 213 -15.89 -34.52 1.78
N ASP A 214 -14.73 -34.95 2.25
CA ASP A 214 -13.82 -34.11 3.05
C ASP A 214 -13.24 -32.98 2.20
N PHE A 215 -12.84 -33.25 0.96
CA PHE A 215 -12.35 -32.21 0.06
C PHE A 215 -13.45 -31.22 -0.32
N ARG A 216 -14.67 -31.70 -0.61
CA ARG A 216 -15.81 -30.81 -0.87
C ARG A 216 -16.16 -29.95 0.34
N ALA A 217 -16.07 -30.48 1.56
CA ALA A 217 -16.23 -29.70 2.78
C ALA A 217 -15.14 -28.63 2.92
N LYS A 218 -13.88 -28.96 2.59
CA LYS A 218 -12.78 -28.00 2.55
C LYS A 218 -13.06 -26.84 1.58
N LEU A 219 -13.53 -27.13 0.38
CA LEU A 219 -13.93 -26.09 -0.59
C LEU A 219 -15.07 -25.21 -0.06
N GLN A 220 -16.07 -25.79 0.61
CA GLN A 220 -17.18 -25.04 1.21
C GLN A 220 -16.73 -24.10 2.35
N ILE A 221 -15.75 -24.53 3.16
CA ILE A 221 -15.14 -23.68 4.18
C ILE A 221 -14.44 -22.49 3.51
N GLN A 222 -13.64 -22.73 2.47
CA GLN A 222 -12.97 -21.66 1.73
C GLN A 222 -13.97 -20.70 1.05
N ARG A 223 -15.07 -21.23 0.49
CA ARG A 223 -16.16 -20.42 -0.07
C ARG A 223 -16.78 -19.51 0.98
N THR A 224 -16.98 -20.03 2.19
CA THR A 224 -17.51 -19.25 3.33
C THR A 224 -16.53 -18.16 3.74
N ARG A 225 -15.22 -18.45 3.81
CA ARG A 225 -14.18 -17.44 4.07
C ARG A 225 -14.21 -16.32 3.02
N CYS A 226 -14.28 -16.68 1.74
CA CYS A 226 -14.39 -15.70 0.65
C CYS A 226 -15.66 -14.85 0.75
N ARG A 227 -16.81 -15.45 1.10
CA ARG A 227 -18.08 -14.71 1.31
C ARG A 227 -17.99 -13.75 2.48
N ASN A 228 -17.38 -14.17 3.58
CA ASN A 228 -17.16 -13.30 4.74
C ASN A 228 -16.28 -12.11 4.35
N LEU A 229 -15.23 -12.32 3.56
CA LEU A 229 -14.39 -11.24 3.00
C LEU A 229 -15.24 -10.24 2.21
N ILE A 230 -16.10 -10.74 1.33
CA ILE A 230 -16.94 -9.88 0.50
C ILE A 230 -17.95 -9.10 1.35
N SER A 231 -18.55 -9.73 2.37
CA SER A 231 -19.54 -9.09 3.24
C SER A 231 -18.96 -8.13 4.26
N MET A 232 -17.67 -8.28 4.59
CA MET A 232 -16.95 -7.31 5.40
C MET A 232 -16.90 -5.99 4.63
N VAL A 233 -17.51 -4.97 5.22
CA VAL A 233 -17.47 -3.60 4.69
C VAL A 233 -16.02 -3.15 4.75
N SER A 234 -15.40 -2.96 3.58
CA SER A 234 -14.19 -2.15 3.45
C SER A 234 -14.46 -0.84 4.13
N THR A 235 -13.63 -0.53 5.12
CA THR A 235 -13.69 0.65 5.96
C THR A 235 -14.89 0.61 6.93
N PRO A 236 -14.68 0.27 8.22
CA PRO A 236 -15.23 1.20 9.21
C PRO A 236 -14.75 2.58 8.76
N GLU A 237 -15.59 3.61 8.86
CA GLU A 237 -15.09 4.99 9.03
C GLU A 237 -13.81 4.86 9.83
N ASN A 238 -12.65 5.04 9.18
CA ASN A 238 -11.41 4.78 9.88
C ASN A 238 -11.31 6.02 10.74
N PRO A 239 -11.64 5.95 12.04
CA PRO A 239 -11.81 7.16 12.82
C PRO A 239 -10.48 7.92 12.85
N VAL A 240 -9.38 7.19 12.65
CA VAL A 240 -8.04 7.73 12.50
C VAL A 240 -7.86 8.50 11.18
N LEU A 241 -8.39 8.00 10.07
CA LEU A 241 -8.34 8.71 8.79
C LEU A 241 -9.17 9.99 8.87
N GLU A 242 -10.38 9.93 9.42
CA GLU A 242 -11.25 11.09 9.62
C GLU A 242 -10.58 12.11 10.55
N THR A 243 -10.09 11.68 11.72
CA THR A 243 -9.34 12.56 12.64
C THR A 243 -8.13 13.20 11.96
N ILE A 244 -7.38 12.46 11.12
CA ILE A 244 -6.28 13.04 10.35
C ILE A 244 -6.79 14.04 9.31
N GLU A 245 -7.86 13.73 8.58
CA GLU A 245 -8.40 14.64 7.56
C GLU A 245 -8.99 15.93 8.15
N ASP A 246 -9.57 15.84 9.35
CA ASP A 246 -10.13 16.98 10.10
C ASP A 246 -9.07 17.81 10.81
N SER A 247 -7.96 17.19 11.23
CA SER A 247 -6.90 17.85 12.01
C SER A 247 -5.84 18.53 11.15
N PHE A 248 -5.73 18.17 9.86
CA PHE A 248 -4.66 18.64 8.97
C PHE A 248 -5.23 19.18 7.66
N ASP A 249 -5.39 20.52 7.61
CA ASP A 249 -5.96 21.22 6.45
C ASP A 249 -5.14 21.07 5.15
N ASN A 250 -3.82 20.88 5.26
CA ASN A 250 -2.88 20.92 4.12
C ASN A 250 -2.25 19.57 3.77
N LEU A 251 -2.96 18.46 3.99
CA LEU A 251 -2.48 17.15 3.55
C LEU A 251 -2.28 17.14 2.04
N ASN A 252 -1.08 16.81 1.56
CA ASN A 252 -0.86 16.66 0.14
C ASN A 252 -1.54 15.39 -0.41
N ARG A 253 -2.78 15.55 -0.87
CA ARG A 253 -3.62 14.51 -1.47
C ARG A 253 -3.31 14.22 -2.94
N HIS A 254 -2.47 15.02 -3.59
CA HIS A 254 -2.21 14.91 -5.02
C HIS A 254 -1.08 13.91 -5.31
N PHE A 255 -1.29 13.10 -6.33
CA PHE A 255 -0.23 12.33 -6.98
C PHE A 255 0.50 13.25 -7.97
N ASN A 256 1.84 13.21 -8.03
CA ASN A 256 2.54 14.11 -8.95
C ASN A 256 2.33 13.66 -10.41
N TYR A 257 2.39 12.35 -10.65
CA TYR A 257 2.07 11.75 -11.93
C TYR A 257 1.67 10.28 -11.79
N ILE A 258 0.87 9.81 -12.74
CA ILE A 258 0.74 8.39 -13.05
C ILE A 258 1.73 8.03 -14.15
N GLU A 259 2.29 6.83 -14.10
CA GLU A 259 3.09 6.27 -15.17
C GLU A 259 2.57 4.89 -15.60
N ILE A 260 2.71 4.61 -16.89
CA ILE A 260 2.58 3.27 -17.45
C ILE A 260 3.94 2.57 -17.38
N VAL A 261 3.95 1.34 -16.86
CA VAL A 261 5.15 0.51 -16.65
C VAL A 261 4.92 -0.90 -17.16
N GLY A 262 5.99 -1.65 -17.44
CA GLY A 262 5.93 -3.08 -17.73
C GLY A 262 6.60 -3.49 -19.03
N SER A 263 6.70 -4.81 -19.22
CA SER A 263 7.36 -5.43 -20.39
C SER A 263 6.70 -5.08 -21.72
N GLY A 264 5.41 -4.74 -21.70
CA GLY A 264 4.65 -4.31 -22.88
C GLY A 264 4.86 -2.84 -23.28
N THR A 265 5.56 -2.04 -22.48
CA THR A 265 5.88 -0.64 -22.82
C THR A 265 7.10 -0.54 -23.73
N GLU A 266 7.34 0.61 -24.35
CA GLU A 266 8.57 0.85 -25.14
C GLU A 266 9.86 0.69 -24.33
N LEU A 267 9.80 1.02 -23.04
CA LEU A 267 10.91 0.83 -22.10
C LEU A 267 11.10 -0.64 -21.70
N GLY A 268 10.05 -1.46 -21.80
CA GLY A 268 10.08 -2.88 -21.42
C GLY A 268 10.49 -3.12 -19.97
N SER A 269 10.26 -2.15 -19.07
CA SER A 269 10.81 -2.13 -17.72
C SER A 269 9.72 -2.08 -16.66
N TRP A 270 9.90 -2.85 -15.59
CA TRP A 270 9.12 -2.74 -14.37
C TRP A 270 9.69 -1.70 -13.40
N ASP A 271 10.91 -1.22 -13.63
CA ASP A 271 11.56 -0.23 -12.78
C ASP A 271 11.35 1.20 -13.28
N ASN A 272 11.27 1.41 -14.60
CA ASN A 272 11.10 2.74 -15.18
C ASN A 272 9.81 2.82 -16.01
N GLY A 273 8.99 3.83 -15.72
CA GLY A 273 7.73 4.06 -16.42
C GLY A 273 7.76 5.27 -17.34
N ILE A 274 6.73 5.34 -18.18
CA ILE A 274 6.44 6.47 -19.04
C ILE A 274 5.38 7.30 -18.33
N LYS A 275 5.71 8.55 -18.00
CA LYS A 275 4.78 9.46 -17.33
C LYS A 275 3.59 9.76 -18.24
N MET A 276 2.42 9.77 -17.65
CA MET A 276 1.18 10.10 -18.34
C MET A 276 0.79 11.57 -18.12
N THR A 277 -0.08 12.07 -19.00
CA THR A 277 -0.63 13.43 -18.97
C THR A 277 -2.04 13.40 -18.35
N PRO A 278 -2.33 14.26 -17.36
CA PRO A 278 -3.68 14.37 -16.83
C PRO A 278 -4.59 15.01 -17.90
N PHE A 279 -5.75 14.39 -18.13
CA PHE A 279 -6.74 14.86 -19.10
C PHE A 279 -7.71 15.88 -18.47
N ASN A 280 -7.95 15.79 -17.16
CA ASN A 280 -8.82 16.70 -16.42
C ASN A 280 -8.09 17.41 -15.26
N LYS A 281 -8.71 18.48 -14.75
CA LYS A 281 -8.14 19.29 -13.65
C LYS A 281 -8.19 18.59 -12.30
N GLU A 282 -9.08 17.60 -12.16
CA GLU A 282 -9.24 16.80 -10.95
C GLU A 282 -8.24 15.63 -10.88
N TYR A 283 -7.37 15.45 -11.89
CA TYR A 283 -6.34 14.40 -11.93
C TYR A 283 -6.88 12.96 -11.80
N SER A 284 -8.17 12.75 -12.08
CA SER A 284 -8.81 11.44 -12.05
C SER A 284 -8.77 10.72 -13.39
N ILE A 285 -8.53 11.46 -14.48
CA ILE A 285 -8.45 10.92 -15.85
C ILE A 285 -7.08 11.24 -16.43
N TRP A 286 -6.43 10.22 -16.99
CA TRP A 286 -5.12 10.32 -17.63
C TRP A 286 -5.20 9.77 -19.05
N GLN A 287 -4.57 10.44 -20.01
CA GLN A 287 -4.69 10.06 -21.41
C GLN A 287 -3.45 10.41 -22.21
N ASP A 288 -2.91 9.42 -22.94
CA ASP A 288 -1.81 9.61 -23.89
C ASP A 288 -1.90 8.62 -25.06
N THR A 289 -1.20 8.95 -26.14
CA THR A 289 -0.88 7.97 -27.18
C THR A 289 0.31 7.13 -26.73
N VAL A 290 0.15 5.81 -26.70
CA VAL A 290 1.19 4.86 -26.28
C VAL A 290 1.50 3.87 -27.40
N ILE A 291 2.77 3.53 -27.55
CA ILE A 291 3.23 2.44 -28.41
C ILE A 291 3.51 1.25 -27.50
N LEU A 292 2.85 0.12 -27.77
CA LEU A 292 2.96 -1.09 -26.98
C LEU A 292 3.59 -2.23 -27.78
N ARG A 293 4.14 -3.20 -27.06
CA ARG A 293 4.63 -4.49 -27.55
C ARG A 293 3.82 -5.62 -26.92
N ASP A 294 3.96 -6.83 -27.45
CA ASP A 294 3.45 -8.02 -26.78
C ASP A 294 4.12 -8.16 -25.41
N GLY A 295 3.32 -8.16 -24.35
CA GLY A 295 3.81 -8.15 -22.97
C GLY A 295 2.71 -7.82 -21.98
N ALA A 296 3.09 -7.22 -20.86
CA ALA A 296 2.13 -6.76 -19.86
C ALA A 296 2.49 -5.35 -19.36
N ILE A 297 1.47 -4.63 -18.90
CA ILE A 297 1.59 -3.29 -18.34
C ILE A 297 0.91 -3.19 -16.98
N LYS A 298 1.26 -2.15 -16.23
CA LYS A 298 0.52 -1.64 -15.07
C LYS A 298 0.59 -0.12 -15.04
N PHE A 299 -0.22 0.46 -14.16
CA PHE A 299 -0.14 1.87 -13.83
C PHE A 299 0.35 2.03 -12.40
N ARG A 300 1.22 2.99 -12.14
CA ARG A 300 1.59 3.34 -10.77
C ARG A 300 1.85 4.83 -10.62
N VAL A 301 1.77 5.30 -9.39
CA VAL A 301 2.02 6.70 -9.04
C VAL A 301 3.45 6.86 -8.58
N ASP A 302 4.10 7.95 -8.99
CA ASP A 302 5.37 8.44 -8.42
C ASP A 302 6.49 7.37 -8.30
N LYS A 303 6.57 6.43 -9.24
CA LYS A 303 7.51 5.30 -9.20
C LYS A 303 7.36 4.41 -7.95
N ASN A 304 6.17 4.40 -7.34
CA ASN A 304 5.88 3.76 -6.06
C ASN A 304 4.91 2.59 -6.25
N TRP A 305 5.39 1.38 -5.95
CA TRP A 305 4.58 0.17 -6.02
C TRP A 305 3.45 0.11 -4.98
N ASN A 306 3.49 0.91 -3.92
CA ASN A 306 2.37 0.96 -2.96
C ASN A 306 1.09 1.57 -3.54
N PHE A 307 1.20 2.33 -4.64
CA PHE A 307 0.09 3.00 -5.31
C PHE A 307 0.10 2.61 -6.79
N ASN A 308 -0.48 1.46 -7.07
CA ASN A 308 -0.49 0.89 -8.42
C ASN A 308 -1.86 0.32 -8.75
N TRP A 309 -2.12 0.16 -10.04
CA TRP A 309 -3.35 -0.41 -10.56
C TRP A 309 -3.04 -1.42 -11.65
N GLY A 310 -3.90 -2.41 -11.72
CA GLY A 310 -3.87 -3.49 -12.67
C GLY A 310 -5.27 -3.89 -13.11
N ILE A 311 -5.35 -4.99 -13.84
CA ILE A 311 -6.63 -5.55 -14.31
C ILE A 311 -7.42 -6.18 -13.16
N GLY A 312 -8.75 -6.25 -13.26
CA GLY A 312 -9.56 -7.11 -12.39
C GLY A 312 -9.39 -8.60 -12.71
N GLU A 313 -9.60 -9.47 -11.73
CA GLU A 313 -9.59 -10.92 -11.94
C GLU A 313 -10.82 -11.38 -12.73
N LEU A 314 -12.01 -10.84 -12.40
CA LEU A 314 -13.26 -11.18 -13.06
C LEU A 314 -13.54 -10.29 -14.28
N ASP A 315 -13.44 -8.98 -14.10
CA ASP A 315 -13.70 -7.99 -15.15
C ASP A 315 -12.39 -7.42 -15.67
N GLN A 316 -12.13 -7.66 -16.97
CA GLN A 316 -10.89 -7.28 -17.64
C GLN A 316 -10.87 -5.81 -18.09
N ASP A 317 -12.02 -5.14 -18.08
CA ASP A 317 -12.14 -3.70 -18.35
C ASP A 317 -12.04 -2.88 -17.06
N LYS A 318 -12.19 -3.56 -15.91
CA LYS A 318 -12.05 -2.96 -14.58
C LYS A 318 -10.58 -2.79 -14.23
N LEU A 319 -10.30 -1.63 -13.65
CA LEU A 319 -9.02 -1.29 -13.06
C LEU A 319 -9.09 -1.45 -11.54
N VAL A 320 -8.24 -2.31 -10.99
CA VAL A 320 -8.22 -2.66 -9.56
C VAL A 320 -6.90 -2.22 -8.93
N PHE A 321 -6.97 -1.58 -7.76
CA PHE A 321 -5.80 -1.15 -7.02
C PHE A 321 -4.93 -2.35 -6.61
N GLY A 322 -3.63 -2.34 -6.87
CA GLY A 322 -2.77 -3.51 -6.65
C GLY A 322 -3.13 -4.75 -7.50
N GLY A 323 -4.08 -4.64 -8.44
CA GLY A 323 -4.55 -5.76 -9.26
C GLY A 323 -3.45 -6.35 -10.17
N PRO A 324 -3.67 -7.50 -10.80
CA PRO A 324 -2.70 -8.11 -11.71
C PRO A 324 -2.24 -7.26 -12.91
N ASN A 325 -1.17 -7.67 -13.56
CA ASN A 325 -0.64 -7.08 -14.77
C ASN A 325 -1.67 -7.17 -15.91
N ILE A 326 -1.82 -6.07 -16.67
CA ILE A 326 -2.71 -5.99 -17.83
C ILE A 326 -1.96 -6.56 -19.04
N PRO A 327 -2.38 -7.70 -19.63
CA PRO A 327 -1.75 -8.22 -20.83
C PRO A 327 -2.07 -7.32 -22.04
N VAL A 328 -1.07 -7.02 -22.86
CA VAL A 328 -1.21 -6.15 -24.03
C VAL A 328 -0.59 -6.77 -25.28
N LYS A 329 -1.02 -6.27 -26.44
CA LYS A 329 -0.50 -6.63 -27.76
C LYS A 329 0.21 -5.46 -28.40
N ALA A 330 1.13 -5.78 -29.31
CA ALA A 330 1.84 -4.77 -30.08
C ALA A 330 0.88 -3.88 -30.89
N GLY A 331 1.11 -2.57 -30.85
CA GLY A 331 0.28 -1.61 -31.55
C GLY A 331 0.40 -0.19 -30.98
N THR A 332 -0.26 0.75 -31.63
CA THR A 332 -0.37 2.14 -31.16
C THR A 332 -1.79 2.39 -30.67
N PHE A 333 -1.93 2.92 -29.46
CA PHE A 333 -3.21 3.08 -28.80
C PHE A 333 -3.35 4.47 -28.19
N LEU A 334 -4.56 5.01 -28.21
CA LEU A 334 -4.98 6.03 -27.26
C LEU A 334 -5.36 5.31 -25.97
N LEU A 335 -4.49 5.41 -24.96
CA LEU A 335 -4.75 4.91 -23.62
C LEU A 335 -5.50 5.98 -22.83
N THR A 336 -6.60 5.59 -22.21
CA THR A 336 -7.32 6.41 -21.21
C THR A 336 -7.44 5.63 -19.91
N ILE A 337 -7.09 6.24 -18.79
CA ILE A 337 -7.29 5.74 -17.44
C ILE A 337 -8.33 6.62 -16.77
N ASN A 338 -9.33 6.02 -16.12
CA ASN A 338 -10.31 6.73 -15.31
C ASN A 338 -10.35 6.11 -13.91
N LEU A 339 -9.81 6.82 -12.92
CA LEU A 339 -9.74 6.35 -11.54
C LEU A 339 -11.08 6.47 -10.81
N ASP A 340 -11.95 7.41 -11.21
CA ASP A 340 -13.28 7.58 -10.63
C ASP A 340 -14.19 6.42 -11.03
N GLU A 341 -14.17 6.06 -12.31
CA GLU A 341 -14.91 4.90 -12.83
C GLU A 341 -14.18 3.57 -12.65
N GLN A 342 -12.96 3.59 -12.13
CA GLN A 342 -12.11 2.42 -11.93
C GLN A 342 -11.97 1.58 -13.20
N ASN A 343 -11.65 2.21 -14.33
CA ASN A 343 -11.49 1.52 -15.61
C ASN A 343 -10.33 2.09 -16.44
N TYR A 344 -10.00 1.39 -17.52
CA TYR A 344 -9.06 1.85 -18.53
C TYR A 344 -9.55 1.45 -19.92
N LYS A 345 -9.09 2.17 -20.95
CA LYS A 345 -9.43 1.89 -22.35
C LYS A 345 -8.19 2.03 -23.23
N LEU A 346 -7.95 1.03 -24.07
CA LEU A 346 -6.95 1.05 -25.13
C LEU A 346 -7.67 1.11 -26.48
N LYS A 347 -7.78 2.32 -27.06
CA LYS A 347 -8.39 2.50 -28.38
C LYS A 347 -7.31 2.45 -29.46
N PRO A 348 -7.32 1.48 -30.38
CA PRO A 348 -6.33 1.42 -31.46
C PRO A 348 -6.32 2.73 -32.27
N ILE A 349 -5.14 3.22 -32.60
CA ILE A 349 -4.94 4.32 -33.54
C ILE A 349 -4.45 3.70 -34.86
N PRO A 350 -5.17 3.93 -35.98
CA PRO A 350 -4.83 3.37 -37.29
C PRO A 350 -3.43 3.75 -37.80
#